data_AF-A0A962AXD2-F1
#
_entry.id   AF-A0A962AXD2-F1
#
_cell.length_a   1.000
_cell.length_b   1.000
_cell.length_c   1.000
_cell.angle_alpha   90.00
_cell.angle_beta   90.00
_cell.angle_gamma   90.00
#
_symmetry.space_group_name_H-M   'P 1'
#
loop_
_entity.id
_entity.type
_entity.pdbx_description
1 polymer ?
#
loop_
_entity_poly.entity_id
_entity_poly.type
_entity_poly.pdbx_seq_one_letter_code
_entity_poly.pdbx_strand_id
1 'polypeptide(L)'
;EVPADRWLTLQLADAATVPWFEVREESRHGRLLPGEGTVDFPALLATLRRIGASPLVSVEVISDEVHRLPPQEGAKVTLDSAVEILNQCGREPGWWRDGQQRNAENRETSV
;
A
#
# COMPACT_ATOMS: atom_id res chain seq x y z
N GLU A 1 -18.66 1.58 12.50
CA GLU A 1 -17.33 1.00 12.22
C GLU A 1 -17.40 0.12 10.98
N VAL A 2 -16.29 -0.03 10.26
CA VAL A 2 -16.18 -0.94 9.10
C VAL A 2 -15.64 -2.29 9.60
N PRO A 3 -16.34 -3.41 9.35
CA PRO A 3 -15.86 -4.73 9.75
C PRO A 3 -14.50 -5.09 9.17
N ALA A 4 -13.70 -5.88 9.91
CA ALA A 4 -12.33 -6.23 9.54
C ALA A 4 -12.21 -6.92 8.17
N ASP A 5 -13.17 -7.79 7.85
CA ASP A 5 -13.27 -8.54 6.60
C ASP A 5 -13.69 -7.70 5.39
N ARG A 6 -14.07 -6.43 5.60
CA ARG A 6 -14.36 -5.46 4.53
C ARG A 6 -13.12 -4.69 4.06
N TRP A 7 -11.99 -4.83 4.75
CA TRP A 7 -10.70 -4.28 4.32
C TRP A 7 -9.99 -5.25 3.38
N LEU A 8 -10.32 -5.17 2.09
CA LEU A 8 -9.85 -6.16 1.11
C LEU A 8 -8.44 -5.86 0.58
N THR A 9 -8.13 -4.59 0.35
CA THR A 9 -6.87 -4.14 -0.24
C THR A 9 -6.31 -2.93 0.50
N LEU A 10 -4.99 -2.80 0.51
CA LEU A 10 -4.24 -1.65 0.97
C LEU A 10 -3.29 -1.23 -0.16
N GLN A 11 -3.48 -0.02 -0.68
CA GLN A 11 -2.62 0.56 -1.71
C GLN A 11 -1.64 1.53 -1.06
N LEU A 12 -0.34 1.24 -1.19
CA LEU A 12 0.72 2.05 -0.60
C LEU A 12 1.16 3.15 -1.57
N ALA A 13 1.21 4.36 -1.04
CA ALA A 13 1.85 5.55 -1.58
C ALA A 13 2.11 6.50 -0.41
N ASP A 14 2.83 7.58 -0.66
CA ASP A 14 3.03 8.63 0.33
C ASP A 14 2.54 9.99 -0.19
N ALA A 15 2.48 10.98 0.69
CA ALA A 15 1.99 12.31 0.41
C ALA A 15 2.91 13.37 1.01
N ALA A 16 2.98 14.53 0.36
CA ALA A 16 3.72 15.67 0.89
C ALA A 16 3.08 16.16 2.20
N THR A 17 3.90 16.74 3.08
CA THR A 17 3.40 17.33 4.35
C THR A 17 2.43 18.49 4.11
N VAL A 18 2.65 19.26 3.05
CA VAL A 18 1.76 20.35 2.64
C VAL A 18 1.01 19.91 1.39
N PRO A 19 -0.32 19.76 1.44
CA PRO A 19 -1.10 19.35 0.28
C PRO A 19 -1.09 20.43 -0.78
N TRP A 20 -1.31 20.05 -2.04
CA TRP A 20 -1.53 21.03 -3.10
C TRP A 20 -2.85 21.77 -2.87
N PHE A 21 -3.00 22.93 -3.52
CA PHE A 21 -4.27 23.66 -3.49
C PHE A 21 -5.43 22.78 -4.00
N GLU A 22 -5.20 22.06 -5.10
CA GLU A 22 -6.14 21.08 -5.66
C GLU A 22 -5.73 19.65 -5.29
N VAL A 23 -6.24 19.14 -4.16
CA VAL A 23 -5.93 17.78 -3.65
C VAL A 23 -6.27 16.68 -4.66
N ARG A 24 -7.28 16.91 -5.52
CA ARG A 24 -7.63 15.95 -6.59
C ARG A 24 -6.52 15.83 -7.62
N GLU A 25 -5.86 16.93 -7.96
CA GLU A 25 -4.72 16.92 -8.88
C GLU A 25 -3.52 16.27 -8.22
N GLU A 26 -3.25 16.57 -6.94
CA GLU A 26 -2.20 15.91 -6.17
C GLU A 26 -2.38 14.38 -6.14
N SER A 27 -3.60 13.89 -5.90
CA SER A 27 -3.88 12.45 -5.86
C SER A 27 -3.58 11.72 -7.19
N ARG A 28 -3.60 12.45 -8.32
CA ARG A 28 -3.45 11.94 -9.68
C ARG A 28 -2.07 12.18 -10.29
N HIS A 29 -1.24 13.02 -9.68
CA HIS A 29 0.01 13.49 -10.27
C HIS A 29 1.16 13.61 -9.28
N GLY A 30 0.85 13.76 -7.99
CA GLY A 30 1.79 14.20 -6.96
C GLY A 30 2.02 13.20 -5.82
N ARG A 31 1.62 11.93 -5.97
CA ARG A 31 1.94 10.93 -4.94
C ARG A 31 3.46 10.73 -4.86
N LEU A 32 3.96 10.54 -3.65
CA LEU A 32 5.36 10.23 -3.39
C LEU A 32 5.55 8.72 -3.23
N LEU A 33 6.80 8.25 -3.33
CA LEU A 33 7.11 6.86 -3.01
C LEU A 33 6.89 6.62 -1.50
N PRO A 34 6.44 5.42 -1.09
CA PRO A 34 6.34 5.07 0.33
C PRO A 34 7.62 5.41 1.10
N GLY A 35 7.51 6.25 2.14
CA GLY A 35 8.62 6.64 3.00
C GLY A 35 9.27 7.99 2.67
N GLU A 36 8.89 8.62 1.56
CA GLU A 36 9.40 9.95 1.18
C GLU A 36 8.55 11.11 1.71
N GLY A 37 7.38 10.82 2.27
CA GLY A 37 6.40 11.81 2.67
C GLY A 37 6.09 11.78 4.16
N THR A 38 4.81 12.04 4.47
CA THR A 38 4.34 12.26 5.84
C THR A 38 3.45 11.12 6.38
N VAL A 39 3.17 10.09 5.60
CA VAL A 39 2.30 8.99 6.02
C VAL A 39 2.96 8.19 7.15
N ASP A 40 2.27 8.09 8.29
CA ASP A 40 2.68 7.24 9.42
C ASP A 40 2.31 5.78 9.15
N PHE A 41 3.12 5.09 8.36
CA PHE A 41 2.92 3.67 8.04
C PHE A 41 2.93 2.78 9.29
N PRO A 42 3.83 2.94 10.27
CA PRO A 42 3.77 2.17 11.51
C PRO A 42 2.42 2.27 12.22
N ALA A 43 1.88 3.49 12.40
CA ALA A 43 0.58 3.69 13.05
C ALA A 43 -0.59 3.16 12.21
N LEU A 44 -0.54 3.34 10.89
CA LEU A 44 -1.54 2.80 9.95
C LEU A 44 -1.61 1.28 10.06
N LEU A 45 -0.47 0.61 9.96
CA LEU A 45 -0.39 -0.85 10.00
C LEU A 45 -0.75 -1.40 11.39
N ALA A 46 -0.30 -0.75 12.46
CA ALA A 46 -0.73 -1.10 13.82
C ALA A 46 -2.25 -0.99 14.00
N THR A 47 -2.88 0.01 13.38
CA THR A 47 -4.34 0.16 13.40
C THR A 47 -5.04 -0.99 12.68
N LEU A 48 -4.58 -1.36 11.47
CA LEU A 48 -5.14 -2.49 10.73
C LEU A 48 -5.02 -3.81 11.50
N ARG A 49 -3.85 -4.06 12.14
CA ARG A 49 -3.65 -5.22 13.03
C ARG A 49 -4.64 -5.22 14.19
N ARG A 50 -4.78 -4.07 14.88
CA ARG A 50 -5.65 -3.91 16.05
C ARG A 50 -7.11 -4.21 15.72
N ILE A 51 -7.58 -3.83 14.54
CA ILE A 51 -8.96 -4.12 14.11
C ILE A 51 -9.13 -5.51 13.51
N GLY A 52 -8.08 -6.33 13.41
CA GLY A 52 -8.11 -7.66 12.82
C GLY A 52 -8.17 -7.68 11.29
N ALA A 53 -7.87 -6.57 10.63
CA ALA A 53 -7.84 -6.50 9.17
C ALA A 53 -6.56 -7.15 8.61
N SER A 54 -6.71 -7.86 7.49
CA SER A 54 -5.62 -8.52 6.76
C SER A 54 -5.81 -8.27 5.24
N PRO A 55 -5.66 -7.01 4.78
CA PRO A 55 -5.84 -6.69 3.38
C PRO A 55 -4.70 -7.23 2.51
N LEU A 56 -4.99 -7.44 1.22
CA LEU A 56 -3.96 -7.61 0.18
C LEU A 56 -3.21 -6.29 -0.02
N VAL A 57 -1.89 -6.32 0.03
CA VAL A 57 -1.07 -5.11 -0.15
C VAL A 57 -0.60 -4.98 -1.59
N SER A 58 -0.74 -3.78 -2.14
CA SER A 58 -0.17 -3.37 -3.42
C SER A 58 0.45 -1.98 -3.29
N VAL A 59 1.36 -1.62 -4.19
CA VAL A 59 1.87 -0.25 -4.33
C VAL A 59 1.12 0.48 -5.45
N GLU A 60 0.70 1.73 -5.22
CA GLU A 60 -0.01 2.56 -6.20
C GLU A 60 0.48 4.02 -6.13
N VAL A 61 1.61 4.29 -6.79
CA VAL A 61 2.20 5.63 -6.85
C VAL A 61 1.81 6.28 -8.17
N ILE A 62 0.79 7.14 -8.13
CA ILE A 62 0.36 7.96 -9.27
C ILE A 62 1.15 9.27 -9.23
N SER A 63 2.28 9.28 -9.94
CA SER A 63 3.29 10.34 -9.86
C SER A 63 3.84 10.68 -11.23
N ASP A 64 3.77 11.96 -11.60
CA ASP A 64 4.37 12.46 -12.83
C ASP A 64 5.89 12.29 -12.83
N GLU A 65 6.53 12.29 -11.65
CA GLU A 65 7.97 12.03 -11.52
C GLU A 65 8.30 10.58 -11.85
N VAL A 66 7.59 9.62 -11.25
CA VAL A 66 7.76 8.19 -11.56
C VAL A 66 7.41 7.89 -13.01
N HIS A 67 6.37 8.53 -13.57
CA HIS A 67 5.97 8.36 -14.97
C HIS A 67 7.01 8.84 -16.00
N ARG A 68 7.97 9.70 -15.61
CA ARG A 68 9.08 10.11 -16.49
C ARG A 68 10.18 9.06 -16.59
N LEU A 69 10.22 8.08 -15.68
CA LEU A 69 11.20 7.01 -15.69
C LEU A 69 10.86 5.96 -16.77
N PRO A 70 11.86 5.19 -17.26
CA PRO A 70 11.58 3.97 -18.00
C PRO A 70 10.64 3.04 -17.20
N PRO A 71 9.66 2.36 -17.83
CA PRO A 71 8.64 1.59 -17.10
C PRO A 71 9.20 0.57 -16.11
N GLN A 72 10.31 -0.10 -16.46
CA GLN A 72 10.98 -1.07 -15.60
C GLN A 72 11.60 -0.41 -14.36
N GLU A 73 12.15 0.79 -14.51
CA GLU A 73 12.73 1.56 -13.40
C GLU A 73 11.63 2.10 -12.48
N GLY A 74 10.55 2.65 -13.06
CA GLY A 74 9.37 3.08 -12.31
C GLY A 74 8.73 1.94 -11.49
N ALA A 75 8.58 0.77 -12.11
CA ALA A 75 8.09 -0.43 -11.41
C ALA A 75 9.05 -0.89 -10.30
N LYS A 76 10.36 -0.84 -10.56
CA LYS A 76 11.38 -1.24 -9.58
C LYS A 76 11.39 -0.30 -8.37
N VAL A 77 11.45 1.01 -8.58
CA VAL A 77 11.57 1.97 -7.47
C VAL A 77 10.31 2.01 -6.59
N THR A 78 9.13 1.82 -7.19
CA THR A 78 7.87 1.71 -6.45
C THR A 78 7.79 0.43 -5.64
N LEU A 79 8.22 -0.71 -6.20
CA LEU A 79 8.30 -1.96 -5.45
C LEU A 79 9.32 -1.88 -4.30
N ASP A 80 10.52 -1.40 -4.58
CA ASP A 80 11.63 -1.33 -3.63
C ASP A 80 11.26 -0.46 -2.41
N SER A 81 10.71 0.74 -2.65
CA SER A 81 10.25 1.64 -1.57
C SER A 81 9.13 1.04 -0.72
N ALA A 82 8.16 0.37 -1.34
CA ALA A 82 7.11 -0.32 -0.61
C ALA A 82 7.66 -1.46 0.27
N VAL A 83 8.55 -2.30 -0.28
CA VAL A 83 9.19 -3.39 0.48
C VAL A 83 10.00 -2.85 1.65
N GLU A 84 10.73 -1.76 1.44
CA GLU A 84 11.55 -1.12 2.47
C GLU A 84 10.68 -0.67 3.66
N ILE A 85 9.62 0.10 3.42
CA ILE A 85 8.70 0.54 4.48
C ILE A 85 8.03 -0.63 5.19
N LEU A 86 7.62 -1.66 4.45
CA LEU A 86 7.01 -2.85 5.04
C LEU A 86 7.99 -3.62 5.94
N ASN A 87 9.27 -3.69 5.56
CA ASN A 87 10.31 -4.30 6.39
C ASN A 87 10.55 -3.49 7.66
N GLN A 88 10.61 -2.16 7.56
CA GLN A 88 10.77 -1.25 8.70
C GLN A 88 9.62 -1.34 9.70
N CYS A 89 8.39 -1.56 9.22
CA CYS A 89 7.20 -1.67 10.06
C CYS A 89 7.00 -3.04 10.74
N GLY A 90 8.00 -3.92 10.66
CA GLY A 90 7.94 -5.27 11.20
C GLY A 90 6.97 -6.14 10.42
N ARG A 91 7.46 -6.78 9.35
CA ARG A 91 6.71 -7.78 8.61
C ARG A 91 6.44 -8.99 9.51
N GLU A 92 5.28 -9.04 10.17
CA GLU A 92 4.82 -10.25 10.84
C GLU A 92 4.55 -11.33 9.77
N PRO A 93 5.26 -12.49 9.79
CA PRO A 93 4.95 -13.60 8.91
C PRO A 93 3.49 -14.04 9.11
N GLY A 94 2.72 -14.11 8.02
CA GLY A 94 1.32 -14.56 8.06
C GLY A 94 0.27 -13.48 8.31
N TRP A 95 0.63 -12.22 8.59
CA TRP A 95 -0.36 -11.14 8.66
C TRP A 95 -0.85 -10.71 7.28
N TRP A 96 0.02 -10.76 6.28
CA TRP A 96 -0.33 -10.45 4.90
C TRP A 96 -0.94 -11.69 4.26
N ARG A 97 -2.19 -11.59 3.81
CA ARG A 97 -2.70 -12.52 2.81
C ARG A 97 -1.81 -12.38 1.58
N ASP A 98 -1.02 -13.39 1.29
CA ASP A 98 -0.41 -13.45 -0.03
C ASP A 98 -1.50 -13.78 -1.07
N GLY A 99 -1.28 -13.45 -2.33
CA GLY A 99 -2.23 -13.76 -3.39
C GLY A 99 -2.50 -15.27 -3.55
N GLN A 100 -1.63 -16.14 -3.01
CA GLN A 100 -1.79 -17.59 -3.07
C GLN A 100 -2.80 -18.09 -2.03
N GLN A 101 -2.80 -17.55 -0.81
CA GLN A 101 -3.73 -17.89 0.27
C GLN A 101 -5.18 -17.56 -0.10
N ARG A 102 -5.43 -16.41 -0.75
CA ARG A 102 -6.78 -16.07 -1.23
C ARG A 102 -7.28 -17.00 -2.34
N ASN A 103 -6.39 -17.44 -3.22
CA ASN A 103 -6.72 -18.38 -4.30
C ASN A 103 -7.02 -19.79 -3.76
N ALA A 104 -6.39 -20.19 -2.65
CA ALA A 104 -6.71 -21.45 -1.97
C ALA A 104 -8.08 -21.39 -1.29
N GLU A 105 -8.37 -20.34 -0.51
CA GLU A 105 -9.67 -20.16 0.16
C GLU A 105 -10.85 -20.15 -0.83
N ASN A 106 -10.72 -19.43 -1.95
CA ASN A 106 -11.76 -19.36 -2.98
C ASN A 106 -12.03 -20.70 -3.68
N ARG A 107 -11.02 -21.58 -3.76
CA ARG A 107 -11.18 -22.93 -4.35
C ARG A 107 -11.94 -23.86 -3.40
N GLU A 108 -11.77 -23.71 -2.10
CA GLU A 108 -12.46 -24.53 -1.08
C GLU A 108 -13.93 -24.13 -0.89
N THR A 109 -14.31 -22.87 -1.16
CA THR A 109 -15.71 -22.42 -1.07
C THR A 109 -16.54 -22.64 -2.34
N SER A 110 -15.92 -23.13 -3.42
CA SER A 110 -16.55 -23.36 -4.72
C SER A 110 -16.97 -24.84 -4.95
N VAL A 111 -17.09 -25.63 -3.88
CA VAL A 111 -17.50 -27.05 -3.90
C VAL A 111 -18.85 -27.23 -3.22
#